data_AF-A0A254R0L8-F1
#
_entry.id   AF-A0A254R0L8-F1
#
_cell.length_a   1.000
_cell.length_b   1.000
_cell.length_c   1.000
_cell.angle_alpha   90.00
_cell.angle_beta   90.00
_cell.angle_gamma   90.00
#
_symmetry.space_group_name_H-M   'P 1'
#
loop_
_entity.id
_entity.type
_entity.pdbx_description
1 polymer ?
#
loop_
_entity_poly.entity_id
_entity_poly.type
_entity_poly.pdbx_seq_one_letter_code
_entity_poly.pdbx_strand_id
1 'polypeptide(L)'
;MLPQDFATTGRHFAHVTGTPVTRFQVMGERSSGTNFAKRVLGRNTELKPTEALGWKHGFPQMTAVPADTVIVCCVRNAADWARSMHAKPWHTTPALQRMAFPDFIRAEWDTIVDRDRYFEEAGRLGLTGQPLQHDRDPLTGRRFADIFALRRAKLAALLSYAERDCNIAILRMEELTADPAGTVDAFIAAFGLSAREGEFRGIARRLGSKFKAAVDNRPETPNALSGSDLDFLRSRVDAEQEAELGYTY
;
A
#
# COMPACT_ATOMS: atom_id res chain seq x y z
N MET A 1 14.87 2.64 -10.70
CA MET A 1 15.33 3.67 -9.75
C MET A 1 14.34 4.82 -9.85
N LEU A 2 13.91 5.39 -8.73
CA LEU A 2 13.02 6.56 -8.74
C LEU A 2 13.75 7.78 -9.33
N PRO A 3 13.05 8.71 -9.99
CA PRO A 3 13.68 9.95 -10.41
C PRO A 3 14.13 10.76 -9.17
N GLN A 4 15.22 11.52 -9.31
CA GLN A 4 15.83 12.26 -8.20
C GLN A 4 14.88 13.27 -7.55
N ASP A 5 13.88 13.76 -8.29
CA ASP A 5 12.89 14.71 -7.80
C ASP A 5 11.73 14.04 -7.03
N PHE A 6 11.60 12.70 -7.03
CA PHE A 6 10.51 12.04 -6.30
C PHE A 6 10.50 12.39 -4.82
N ALA A 7 11.69 12.46 -4.20
CA ALA A 7 11.83 12.80 -2.79
C ALA A 7 11.14 14.14 -2.45
N THR A 8 11.12 15.09 -3.39
CA THR A 8 10.50 16.41 -3.19
C THR A 8 9.08 16.49 -3.71
N THR A 9 8.75 15.81 -4.82
CA THR A 9 7.44 15.93 -5.48
C THR A 9 6.39 14.95 -4.96
N GLY A 10 6.83 13.83 -4.37
CA GLY A 10 5.99 12.72 -3.91
C GLY A 10 5.22 12.01 -5.05
N ARG A 11 5.54 12.30 -6.31
CA ARG A 11 4.78 11.82 -7.48
C ARG A 11 5.74 11.49 -8.61
N HIS A 12 5.60 10.29 -9.17
CA HIS A 12 6.29 9.89 -10.39
C HIS A 12 5.32 9.19 -11.33
N PHE A 13 5.35 9.55 -12.61
CA PHE A 13 4.53 8.96 -13.65
C PHE A 13 5.42 8.59 -14.85
N ALA A 14 5.26 7.37 -15.36
CA ALA A 14 5.95 6.91 -16.55
C ALA A 14 5.02 6.10 -17.45
N HIS A 15 4.81 6.59 -18.68
CA HIS A 15 4.08 5.92 -19.75
C HIS A 15 5.07 5.18 -20.66
N VAL A 16 5.46 3.97 -20.24
CA VAL A 16 6.57 3.21 -20.84
C VAL A 16 6.14 2.50 -22.12
N THR A 17 4.92 1.98 -22.18
CA THR A 17 4.52 1.03 -23.23
C THR A 17 4.08 1.69 -24.54
N GLY A 18 3.88 3.00 -24.55
CA GLY A 18 3.30 3.76 -25.68
C GLY A 18 1.86 3.37 -26.06
N THR A 19 1.27 2.39 -25.37
CA THR A 19 -0.10 1.91 -25.62
C THR A 19 -1.08 2.81 -24.87
N PRO A 20 -2.20 3.24 -25.48
CA PRO A 20 -3.24 3.99 -24.76
C PRO A 20 -3.71 3.21 -23.52
N VAL A 21 -3.68 3.86 -22.37
CA VAL A 21 -4.06 3.19 -21.11
C VAL A 21 -5.57 3.21 -20.94
N THR A 22 -6.15 2.08 -20.57
CA THR A 22 -7.62 1.93 -20.42
C THR A 22 -8.02 1.52 -19.00
N ARG A 23 -7.05 1.10 -18.20
CA ARG A 23 -7.27 0.55 -16.86
C ARG A 23 -6.11 0.86 -15.93
N PHE A 24 -6.37 0.73 -14.65
CA PHE A 24 -5.35 0.86 -13.62
C PHE A 24 -5.56 -0.13 -12.49
N GLN A 25 -4.48 -0.51 -11.82
CA GLN A 25 -4.53 -1.28 -10.58
C GLN A 25 -3.69 -0.59 -9.53
N VAL A 26 -4.24 -0.49 -8.31
CA VAL A 26 -3.52 0.13 -7.19
C VAL A 26 -2.84 -0.96 -6.38
N MET A 27 -1.53 -0.79 -6.18
CA MET A 27 -0.67 -1.64 -5.35
C MET A 27 -0.10 -0.81 -4.20
N GLY A 28 0.20 -1.46 -3.08
CA GLY A 28 0.88 -0.82 -1.97
C GLY A 28 0.69 -1.57 -0.67
N GLU A 29 1.49 -1.22 0.33
CA GLU A 29 1.36 -1.80 1.66
C GLU A 29 -0.05 -1.58 2.23
N ARG A 30 -0.48 -2.41 3.19
CA ARG A 30 -1.63 -2.03 4.03
C ARG A 30 -1.36 -0.64 4.62
N SER A 31 -2.40 0.14 4.85
CA SER A 31 -2.28 1.49 5.46
C SER A 31 -1.53 2.56 4.64
N SER A 32 -1.24 2.35 3.35
CA SER A 32 -0.54 3.31 2.46
C SER A 32 -1.46 4.20 1.59
N GLY A 33 -2.78 4.20 1.84
CA GLY A 33 -3.70 5.05 1.06
C GLY A 33 -4.25 4.43 -0.23
N THR A 34 -3.99 3.14 -0.51
CA THR A 34 -4.44 2.47 -1.75
C THR A 34 -5.93 2.63 -2.06
N ASN A 35 -6.81 2.56 -1.06
CA ASN A 35 -8.25 2.75 -1.26
C ASN A 35 -8.61 4.20 -1.65
N PHE A 36 -7.86 5.18 -1.14
CA PHE A 36 -8.03 6.59 -1.48
C PHE A 36 -7.61 6.83 -2.93
N ALA A 37 -6.41 6.42 -3.30
CA ALA A 37 -5.91 6.48 -4.69
C ALA A 37 -6.89 5.83 -5.67
N LYS A 38 -7.34 4.59 -5.38
CA LYS A 38 -8.30 3.87 -6.23
C LYS A 38 -9.58 4.66 -6.48
N ARG A 39 -10.13 5.27 -5.42
CA ARG A 39 -11.40 5.97 -5.50
C ARG A 39 -11.26 7.38 -6.08
N VAL A 40 -10.14 8.07 -5.86
CA VAL A 40 -9.86 9.38 -6.46
C VAL A 40 -9.71 9.20 -7.97
N LEU A 41 -8.85 8.29 -8.43
CA LEU A 41 -8.62 8.04 -9.85
C LEU A 41 -9.89 7.54 -10.55
N GLY A 42 -10.58 6.54 -9.97
CA GLY A 42 -11.79 5.99 -10.57
C GLY A 42 -13.01 6.93 -10.58
N ARG A 43 -12.95 8.07 -9.90
CA ARG A 43 -14.01 9.11 -9.94
C ARG A 43 -13.73 10.22 -10.94
N ASN A 44 -12.47 10.37 -11.36
CA ASN A 44 -11.99 11.56 -12.05
C ASN A 44 -11.20 11.23 -13.34
N THR A 45 -11.21 9.97 -13.78
CA THR A 45 -10.57 9.52 -15.04
C THR A 45 -11.50 8.54 -15.74
N GLU A 46 -11.35 8.36 -17.05
CA GLU A 46 -12.06 7.31 -17.81
C GLU A 46 -11.55 5.89 -17.53
N LEU A 47 -10.48 5.73 -16.74
CA LEU A 47 -9.84 4.44 -16.54
C LEU A 47 -10.68 3.50 -15.67
N LYS A 48 -10.68 2.22 -16.05
CA LYS A 48 -11.36 1.16 -15.29
C LYS A 48 -10.42 0.59 -14.21
N PRO A 49 -10.82 0.55 -12.92
CA PRO A 49 -10.03 -0.15 -11.91
C PRO A 49 -10.06 -1.67 -12.15
N THR A 50 -8.91 -2.33 -12.00
CA THR A 50 -8.77 -3.80 -12.07
C THR A 50 -8.04 -4.36 -10.84
N GLU A 51 -8.16 -5.67 -10.62
CA GLU A 51 -7.43 -6.45 -9.61
C GLU A 51 -6.71 -7.66 -10.24
N ALA A 52 -6.55 -7.66 -11.58
CA ALA A 52 -6.00 -8.77 -12.35
C ALA A 52 -4.52 -9.09 -12.07
N LEU A 53 -3.76 -8.15 -11.50
CA LEU A 53 -2.35 -8.31 -11.13
C LEU A 53 -2.15 -8.94 -9.74
N GLY A 54 -3.23 -9.44 -9.13
CA GLY A 54 -3.22 -10.08 -7.82
C GLY A 54 -3.65 -9.15 -6.69
N TRP A 55 -3.51 -9.63 -5.45
CA TRP A 55 -3.95 -8.89 -4.29
C TRP A 55 -3.08 -7.65 -4.04
N LYS A 56 -3.69 -6.47 -3.98
CA LYS A 56 -3.01 -5.16 -3.89
C LYS A 56 -1.95 -5.00 -2.78
N HIS A 57 -2.02 -5.78 -1.71
CA HIS A 57 -1.07 -5.76 -0.59
C HIS A 57 -0.06 -6.91 -0.63
N GLY A 58 -0.23 -7.86 -1.56
CA GLY A 58 0.66 -8.98 -1.79
C GLY A 58 1.96 -8.55 -2.46
N PHE A 59 2.89 -9.50 -2.56
CA PHE A 59 4.04 -9.36 -3.46
C PHE A 59 3.60 -9.50 -4.93
N PRO A 60 4.37 -9.00 -5.91
CA PRO A 60 4.09 -9.22 -7.33
C PRO A 60 3.97 -10.71 -7.66
N GLN A 61 2.81 -11.12 -8.17
CA GLN A 61 2.49 -12.51 -8.51
C GLN A 61 1.83 -12.64 -9.89
N MET A 62 1.83 -11.57 -10.68
CA MET A 62 1.23 -11.57 -12.01
C MET A 62 2.09 -12.31 -13.03
N THR A 63 1.45 -13.01 -13.97
CA THR A 63 2.13 -13.64 -15.12
C THR A 63 2.69 -12.60 -16.08
N ALA A 64 1.94 -11.52 -16.32
CA ALA A 64 2.32 -10.40 -17.18
C ALA A 64 1.59 -9.13 -16.74
N VAL A 65 2.13 -7.97 -17.11
CA VAL A 65 1.44 -6.68 -16.98
C VAL A 65 0.87 -6.28 -18.33
N PRO A 66 -0.45 -6.11 -18.49
CA PRO A 66 -1.02 -5.65 -19.76
C PRO A 66 -0.52 -4.26 -20.13
N ALA A 67 -0.16 -4.06 -21.40
CA ALA A 67 0.43 -2.81 -21.89
C ALA A 67 -0.49 -1.58 -21.75
N ASP A 68 -1.80 -1.77 -21.61
CA ASP A 68 -2.81 -0.72 -21.42
C ASP A 68 -3.14 -0.44 -19.94
N THR A 69 -2.38 -1.01 -19.00
CA THR A 69 -2.60 -0.90 -17.55
C THR A 69 -1.58 0.01 -16.90
N VAL A 70 -2.04 0.98 -16.10
CA VAL A 70 -1.19 1.73 -15.17
C VAL A 70 -1.15 1.04 -13.81
N ILE A 71 0.05 0.74 -13.31
CA ILE A 71 0.25 0.26 -11.93
C ILE A 71 0.46 1.47 -11.04
N VAL A 72 -0.49 1.69 -10.12
CA VAL A 72 -0.45 2.81 -9.17
C VAL A 72 0.10 2.32 -7.83
N CYS A 73 1.36 2.61 -7.55
CA CYS A 73 2.05 2.23 -6.32
C CYS A 73 1.87 3.34 -5.26
N CYS A 74 1.27 3.01 -4.12
CA CYS A 74 1.13 3.95 -3.01
C CYS A 74 2.16 3.70 -1.90
N VAL A 75 2.84 4.75 -1.47
CA VAL A 75 3.81 4.76 -0.35
C VAL A 75 3.36 5.74 0.74
N ARG A 76 3.87 5.55 1.96
CA ARG A 76 3.51 6.38 3.12
C ARG A 76 4.64 6.42 4.14
N ASN A 77 4.73 7.50 4.91
CA ASN A 77 5.65 7.65 6.03
C ASN A 77 5.56 6.47 7.01
N ALA A 78 6.70 5.88 7.40
CA ALA A 78 6.77 4.66 8.19
C ALA A 78 6.17 4.81 9.60
N ALA A 79 6.29 5.98 10.24
CA ALA A 79 5.77 6.21 11.58
C ALA A 79 4.23 6.22 11.57
N ASP A 80 3.65 6.98 10.64
CA ASP A 80 2.19 7.04 10.46
C ASP A 80 1.62 5.74 9.91
N TRP A 81 2.38 5.05 9.06
CA TRP A 81 2.07 3.72 8.58
C TRP A 81 2.01 2.72 9.73
N ALA A 82 3.03 2.65 10.61
CA ALA A 82 3.08 1.75 11.76
C ALA A 82 1.91 1.99 12.71
N ARG A 83 1.61 3.25 13.02
CA ARG A 83 0.42 3.63 13.81
C ARG A 83 -0.88 3.17 13.13
N SER A 84 -1.00 3.33 11.82
CA SER A 84 -2.19 2.87 11.10
C SER A 84 -2.30 1.34 11.04
N MET A 85 -1.18 0.63 10.94
CA MET A 85 -1.11 -0.83 11.04
C MET A 85 -1.58 -1.31 12.41
N HIS A 86 -1.13 -0.66 13.49
CA HIS A 86 -1.64 -0.96 14.83
C HIS A 86 -3.10 -0.52 15.00
N ALA A 87 -3.56 0.60 14.45
CA ALA A 87 -4.96 1.01 14.58
C ALA A 87 -5.91 0.00 13.94
N LYS A 88 -5.51 -0.61 12.82
CA LYS A 88 -6.31 -1.58 12.06
C LYS A 88 -5.41 -2.71 11.56
N PRO A 89 -5.06 -3.67 12.42
CA PRO A 89 -4.16 -4.77 12.08
C PRO A 89 -4.91 -5.84 11.28
N TRP A 90 -5.20 -5.49 10.02
CA TRP A 90 -5.95 -6.33 9.11
C TRP A 90 -5.32 -7.71 8.99
N HIS A 91 -6.15 -8.75 9.12
CA HIS A 91 -5.79 -10.15 8.96
C HIS A 91 -4.76 -10.69 9.96
N THR A 92 -4.32 -9.93 10.96
CA THR A 92 -3.40 -10.45 11.98
C THR A 92 -4.12 -11.39 12.94
N THR A 93 -3.37 -12.29 13.55
CA THR A 93 -3.90 -13.20 14.59
C THR A 93 -4.47 -12.43 15.78
N PRO A 94 -5.43 -13.01 16.54
CA PRO A 94 -5.93 -12.40 17.77
C PRO A 94 -4.84 -12.05 18.78
N ALA A 95 -3.73 -12.80 18.81
CA ALA A 95 -2.60 -12.53 19.69
C ALA A 95 -1.95 -11.18 19.37
N LEU A 96 -1.63 -10.92 18.10
CA LEU A 96 -1.09 -9.62 17.67
C LEU A 96 -2.08 -8.48 17.89
N GLN A 97 -3.38 -8.70 17.70
CA GLN A 97 -4.40 -7.65 17.89
C GLN A 97 -4.53 -7.16 19.34
N ARG A 98 -4.08 -7.95 20.32
CA ARG A 98 -4.08 -7.63 21.76
C ARG A 98 -2.83 -6.92 22.24
N MET A 99 -1.77 -6.86 21.44
CA MET A 99 -0.51 -6.23 21.84
C MET A 99 -0.64 -4.72 21.91
N ALA A 100 0.01 -4.11 22.91
CA ALA A 100 0.22 -2.68 22.92
C ALA A 100 1.17 -2.27 21.79
N PHE A 101 1.13 -1.01 21.38
CA PHE A 101 1.91 -0.53 20.23
C PHE A 101 3.41 -0.89 20.27
N PRO A 102 4.14 -0.70 21.39
CA PRO A 102 5.56 -1.05 21.45
C PRO A 102 5.83 -2.55 21.20
N ASP A 103 5.00 -3.42 21.75
CA ASP A 103 5.13 -4.86 21.55
C ASP A 103 4.74 -5.26 20.13
N PHE A 104 3.65 -4.66 19.60
CA PHE A 104 3.15 -4.93 18.25
C PHE A 104 4.19 -4.64 17.17
N ILE A 105 4.88 -3.49 17.24
CA ILE A 105 5.87 -3.14 16.21
C ILE A 105 7.14 -4.01 16.29
N ARG A 106 7.38 -4.70 17.41
CA ARG A 106 8.54 -5.58 17.65
C ARG A 106 8.22 -7.06 17.49
N ALA A 107 6.94 -7.41 17.38
CA ALA A 107 6.50 -8.79 17.26
C ALA A 107 6.63 -9.31 15.82
N GLU A 108 6.90 -10.62 15.71
CA GLU A 108 6.90 -11.31 14.42
C GLU A 108 5.56 -11.14 13.69
N TRP A 109 5.62 -10.77 12.41
CA TRP A 109 4.44 -10.47 11.63
C TRP A 109 3.64 -11.73 11.28
N ASP A 110 2.44 -11.86 11.83
CA ASP A 110 1.64 -13.06 11.70
C ASP A 110 0.19 -12.79 11.29
N THR A 111 -0.18 -13.33 10.14
CA THR A 111 -1.47 -13.09 9.48
C THR A 111 -2.06 -14.37 8.96
N ILE A 112 -3.39 -14.40 8.92
CA ILE A 112 -4.19 -15.56 8.54
C ILE A 112 -5.21 -15.19 7.47
N VAL A 113 -5.70 -16.20 6.76
CA VAL A 113 -6.94 -16.12 5.99
C VAL A 113 -8.09 -15.97 7.00
N ASP A 114 -8.57 -14.74 7.22
CA ASP A 114 -9.50 -14.46 8.32
C ASP A 114 -10.98 -14.55 7.93
N ARG A 115 -11.37 -13.97 6.78
CA ARG A 115 -12.78 -13.90 6.36
C ARG A 115 -12.93 -14.11 4.87
N ASP A 116 -13.96 -14.88 4.51
CA ASP A 116 -14.26 -15.25 3.14
C ASP A 116 -14.44 -14.04 2.22
N ARG A 117 -15.06 -12.94 2.69
CA ARG A 117 -15.23 -11.72 1.89
C ARG A 117 -13.92 -11.08 1.41
N TYR A 118 -12.80 -11.42 2.03
CA TYR A 118 -11.48 -10.94 1.65
C TYR A 118 -10.69 -11.96 0.83
N PHE A 119 -11.03 -13.24 0.97
CA PHE A 119 -10.33 -14.36 0.36
C PHE A 119 -11.37 -15.42 -0.08
N GLU A 120 -12.20 -15.08 -1.06
CA GLU A 120 -13.38 -15.89 -1.42
C GLU A 120 -13.00 -17.31 -1.85
N GLU A 121 -11.95 -17.45 -2.65
CA GLU A 121 -11.42 -18.74 -3.09
C GLU A 121 -10.90 -19.57 -1.91
N ALA A 122 -10.16 -18.94 -1.00
CA ALA A 122 -9.68 -19.59 0.21
C ALA A 122 -10.85 -20.06 1.10
N GLY A 123 -11.92 -19.27 1.18
CA GLY A 123 -13.16 -19.65 1.85
C GLY A 123 -13.82 -20.88 1.22
N ARG A 124 -13.92 -20.94 -0.12
CA ARG A 124 -14.45 -22.12 -0.85
C ARG A 124 -13.62 -23.39 -0.62
N LEU A 125 -12.31 -23.23 -0.43
CA LEU A 125 -11.38 -24.32 -0.14
C LEU A 125 -11.30 -24.67 1.35
N GLY A 126 -12.05 -24.00 2.23
CA GLY A 126 -12.02 -24.25 3.67
C GLY A 126 -10.71 -23.85 4.36
N LEU A 127 -9.99 -22.86 3.82
CA LEU A 127 -8.66 -22.45 4.29
C LEU A 127 -8.69 -21.35 5.38
N THR A 128 -9.85 -21.04 5.95
CA THR A 128 -9.97 -20.05 7.03
C THR A 128 -9.12 -20.44 8.24
N GLY A 129 -8.37 -19.49 8.78
CA GLY A 129 -7.40 -19.69 9.85
C GLY A 129 -6.00 -20.12 9.40
N GLN A 130 -5.82 -20.52 8.13
CA GLN A 130 -4.51 -20.89 7.61
C GLN A 130 -3.60 -19.66 7.47
N PRO A 131 -2.26 -19.84 7.51
CA PRO A 131 -1.31 -18.76 7.28
C PRO A 131 -1.56 -18.04 5.95
N LEU A 132 -1.63 -16.71 6.00
CA LEU A 132 -1.77 -15.89 4.80
C LEU A 132 -0.41 -15.78 4.07
N GLN A 133 -0.23 -16.59 3.03
CA GLN A 133 1.04 -16.68 2.29
C GLN A 133 1.45 -15.37 1.61
N HIS A 134 0.50 -14.51 1.22
CA HIS A 134 0.81 -13.21 0.61
C HIS A 134 1.55 -12.21 1.54
N ASP A 135 1.59 -12.49 2.84
CA ASP A 135 2.31 -11.70 3.86
C ASP A 135 3.59 -12.39 4.35
N ARG A 136 3.95 -13.55 3.78
CA ARG A 136 5.24 -14.23 4.02
C ARG A 136 6.30 -13.74 3.05
N ASP A 137 7.56 -13.95 3.42
CA ASP A 137 8.69 -13.73 2.51
C ASP A 137 8.53 -14.65 1.28
N PRO A 138 8.44 -14.10 0.05
CA PRO A 138 8.21 -14.90 -1.15
C PRO A 138 9.37 -15.85 -1.48
N LEU A 139 10.58 -15.61 -0.96
CA LEU A 139 11.74 -16.45 -1.22
C LEU A 139 11.86 -17.59 -0.21
N THR A 140 11.55 -17.32 1.06
CA THR A 140 11.79 -18.28 2.15
C THR A 140 10.52 -18.89 2.75
N GLY A 141 9.35 -18.32 2.47
CA GLY A 141 8.08 -18.66 3.10
C GLY A 141 7.98 -18.29 4.58
N ARG A 142 9.02 -17.67 5.15
CA ARG A 142 9.07 -17.33 6.58
C ARG A 142 8.25 -16.08 6.89
N ARG A 143 7.93 -15.93 8.17
CA ARG A 143 7.35 -14.70 8.70
C ARG A 143 8.44 -13.64 8.81
N PHE A 144 8.05 -12.38 8.75
CA PHE A 144 8.98 -11.27 8.98
C PHE A 144 9.16 -11.07 10.48
N ALA A 145 10.40 -10.81 10.92
CA ALA A 145 10.74 -10.64 12.32
C ALA A 145 9.95 -9.51 13.01
N ASP A 146 9.56 -8.50 12.24
CA ASP A 146 8.67 -7.42 12.66
C ASP A 146 8.04 -6.71 11.45
N ILE A 147 7.20 -5.69 11.71
CA ILE A 147 6.53 -4.93 10.67
C ILE A 147 7.50 -4.12 9.79
N PHE A 148 8.67 -3.71 10.30
CA PHE A 148 9.64 -2.95 9.52
C PHE A 148 10.48 -3.87 8.61
N ALA A 149 10.68 -5.13 9.01
CA ALA A 149 11.21 -6.18 8.13
C ALA A 149 10.23 -6.49 6.99
N LEU A 150 8.93 -6.59 7.29
CA LEU A 150 7.90 -6.69 6.27
C LEU A 150 7.93 -5.47 5.33
N ARG A 151 7.99 -4.26 5.88
CA ARG A 151 7.98 -3.01 5.11
C ARG A 151 9.12 -2.94 4.12
N ARG A 152 10.36 -3.19 4.54
CA ARG A 152 11.54 -3.19 3.63
C ARG A 152 11.31 -4.11 2.43
N ALA A 153 10.85 -5.34 2.68
CA ALA A 153 10.58 -6.31 1.62
C ALA A 153 9.42 -5.86 0.72
N LYS A 154 8.34 -5.32 1.29
CA LYS A 154 7.17 -4.85 0.54
C LYS A 154 7.48 -3.62 -0.30
N LEU A 155 8.24 -2.66 0.22
CA LEU A 155 8.68 -1.48 -0.53
C LEU A 155 9.64 -1.88 -1.65
N ALA A 156 10.61 -2.76 -1.39
CA ALA A 156 11.50 -3.25 -2.45
C ALA A 156 10.70 -3.91 -3.59
N ALA A 157 9.73 -4.76 -3.23
CA ALA A 157 8.86 -5.41 -4.20
C ALA A 157 7.94 -4.43 -4.94
N LEU A 158 7.40 -3.41 -4.25
CA LEU A 158 6.56 -2.38 -4.84
C LEU A 158 7.36 -1.49 -5.80
N LEU A 159 8.56 -1.06 -5.41
CA LEU A 159 9.43 -0.24 -6.26
C LEU A 159 9.98 -1.03 -7.46
N SER A 160 10.06 -2.36 -7.36
CA SER A 160 10.43 -3.21 -8.49
C SER A 160 9.48 -3.08 -9.69
N TYR A 161 8.26 -2.55 -9.54
CA TYR A 161 7.38 -2.30 -10.68
C TYR A 161 7.96 -1.29 -11.68
N ALA A 162 8.84 -0.38 -11.24
CA ALA A 162 9.52 0.56 -12.13
C ALA A 162 10.49 -0.15 -13.11
N GLU A 163 10.87 -1.39 -12.82
CA GLU A 163 11.83 -2.20 -13.60
C GLU A 163 11.15 -3.26 -14.49
N ARG A 164 9.83 -3.15 -14.72
CA ARG A 164 9.02 -4.21 -15.37
C ARG A 164 8.42 -3.82 -16.71
N ASP A 165 9.02 -2.86 -17.41
CA ASP A 165 8.59 -2.38 -18.73
C ASP A 165 7.08 -2.07 -18.79
N CYS A 166 6.55 -1.47 -17.72
CA CYS A 166 5.12 -1.22 -17.57
C CYS A 166 4.82 0.23 -17.23
N ASN A 167 3.59 0.67 -17.51
CA ASN A 167 3.14 1.99 -17.12
C ASN A 167 2.99 2.05 -15.60
N ILE A 168 3.58 3.07 -14.99
CA ILE A 168 3.64 3.17 -13.54
C ILE A 168 3.35 4.58 -13.06
N ALA A 169 2.60 4.66 -11.96
CA ALA A 169 2.41 5.86 -11.17
C ALA A 169 2.84 5.54 -9.73
N ILE A 170 3.79 6.27 -9.18
CA ILE A 170 4.21 6.13 -7.78
C ILE A 170 3.73 7.38 -7.06
N LEU A 171 2.94 7.17 -6.00
CA LEU A 171 2.24 8.22 -5.28
C LEU A 171 2.54 8.12 -3.80
N ARG A 172 3.14 9.16 -3.26
CA ARG A 172 3.22 9.38 -1.83
C ARG A 172 1.84 9.79 -1.30
N MET A 173 1.38 9.11 -0.25
CA MET A 173 0.03 9.29 0.29
C MET A 173 -0.18 10.73 0.76
N GLU A 174 0.83 11.32 1.38
CA GLU A 174 0.81 12.66 1.92
C GLU A 174 0.44 13.70 0.82
N GLU A 175 1.13 13.68 -0.32
CA GLU A 175 0.93 14.60 -1.45
C GLU A 175 -0.40 14.33 -2.15
N LEU A 176 -0.75 13.05 -2.36
CA LEU A 176 -2.04 12.69 -2.93
C LEU A 176 -3.21 13.20 -2.06
N THR A 177 -3.06 13.22 -0.74
CA THR A 177 -4.11 13.74 0.16
C THR A 177 -4.11 15.26 0.26
N ALA A 178 -2.95 15.91 0.18
CA ALA A 178 -2.82 17.36 0.24
C ALA A 178 -3.35 18.05 -1.01
N ASP A 179 -3.06 17.50 -2.20
CA ASP A 179 -3.52 18.01 -3.50
C ASP A 179 -4.05 16.88 -4.39
N PRO A 180 -5.26 16.36 -4.11
CA PRO A 180 -5.82 15.26 -4.88
C PRO A 180 -6.24 15.70 -6.29
N ALA A 181 -6.65 16.96 -6.46
CA ALA A 181 -7.08 17.49 -7.76
C ALA A 181 -5.88 17.65 -8.70
N GLY A 182 -4.81 18.32 -8.26
CA GLY A 182 -3.61 18.50 -9.06
C GLY A 182 -2.86 17.19 -9.31
N THR A 183 -2.92 16.24 -8.37
CA THR A 183 -2.39 14.88 -8.61
C THR A 183 -3.14 14.14 -9.71
N VAL A 184 -4.47 14.25 -9.77
CA VAL A 184 -5.24 13.68 -10.88
C VAL A 184 -4.94 14.38 -12.20
N ASP A 185 -4.82 15.71 -12.19
CA ASP A 185 -4.55 16.47 -13.41
C ASP A 185 -3.16 16.12 -13.98
N ALA A 186 -2.16 15.97 -13.11
CA ALA A 186 -0.83 15.49 -13.50
C ALA A 186 -0.86 14.04 -14.02
N PHE A 187 -1.66 13.17 -13.40
CA PHE A 187 -1.85 11.79 -13.87
C PHE A 187 -2.49 11.74 -15.26
N ILE A 188 -3.54 12.53 -15.50
CA ILE A 188 -4.22 12.66 -16.81
C ILE A 188 -3.22 13.09 -17.87
N ALA A 189 -2.45 14.15 -17.59
CA ALA A 189 -1.45 14.66 -18.52
C ALA A 189 -0.36 13.63 -18.82
N ALA A 190 0.14 12.92 -17.81
CA ALA A 190 1.23 11.97 -17.95
C ALA A 190 0.87 10.72 -18.78
N PHE A 191 -0.40 10.33 -18.81
CA PHE A 191 -0.89 9.15 -19.54
C PHE A 191 -1.72 9.49 -20.79
N GLY A 192 -1.77 10.77 -21.18
CA GLY A 192 -2.50 11.23 -22.36
C GLY A 192 -4.01 10.94 -22.30
N LEU A 193 -4.60 11.05 -21.11
CA LEU A 193 -6.04 10.84 -20.91
C LEU A 193 -6.86 12.04 -21.33
N SER A 194 -8.16 11.82 -21.48
CA SER A 194 -9.12 12.91 -21.66
C SER A 194 -9.14 13.81 -20.42
N ALA A 195 -9.29 15.11 -20.63
CA ALA A 195 -9.50 16.04 -19.53
C ALA A 195 -10.75 15.65 -18.74
N ARG A 196 -10.76 15.94 -17.43
CA ARG A 196 -11.90 15.62 -16.56
C ARG A 196 -13.20 16.22 -17.10
N GLU A 197 -14.27 15.44 -17.04
CA GLU A 197 -15.62 15.95 -17.26
C GLU A 197 -16.09 16.75 -16.04
N GLY A 198 -15.88 18.06 -16.07
CA GLY A 198 -16.35 18.99 -15.03
C GLY A 198 -15.44 19.09 -13.80
N GLU A 199 -16.05 19.45 -12.66
CA GLU A 199 -15.32 19.71 -11.41
C GLU A 199 -14.74 18.43 -10.78
N PHE A 200 -13.64 18.61 -10.04
CA PHE A 200 -13.01 17.53 -9.29
C PHE A 200 -13.97 16.87 -8.27
N ARG A 201 -14.13 15.56 -8.37
CA ARG A 201 -14.98 14.74 -7.52
C ARG A 201 -14.20 14.18 -6.34
N GLY A 202 -14.17 14.95 -5.25
CA GLY A 202 -13.52 14.57 -3.98
C GLY A 202 -14.14 13.37 -3.25
N ILE A 203 -13.52 12.99 -2.12
CA ILE A 203 -13.97 11.90 -1.25
C ILE A 203 -14.28 12.43 0.15
N ALA A 204 -15.56 12.62 0.45
CA ALA A 204 -16.00 13.06 1.77
C ALA A 204 -16.01 11.94 2.85
N ARG A 205 -16.01 10.66 2.46
CA ARG A 205 -16.12 9.53 3.39
C ARG A 205 -14.75 9.00 3.82
N ARG A 206 -14.57 8.78 5.12
CA ARG A 206 -13.39 8.06 5.66
C ARG A 206 -13.37 6.62 5.15
N LEU A 207 -12.34 6.28 4.37
CA LEU A 207 -12.16 4.94 3.82
C LEU A 207 -11.51 3.99 4.84
N GLY A 208 -11.76 2.69 4.70
CA GLY A 208 -11.19 1.66 5.57
C GLY A 208 -11.67 1.70 7.02
N SER A 209 -12.81 2.34 7.33
CA SER A 209 -13.39 2.40 8.68
C SER A 209 -14.02 1.09 9.15
N LYS A 210 -14.34 0.17 8.23
CA LYS A 210 -15.02 -1.11 8.52
C LYS A 210 -14.11 -2.23 9.04
N PHE A 211 -12.99 -1.89 9.67
CA PHE A 211 -12.19 -2.88 10.40
C PHE A 211 -13.02 -3.44 11.54
N LYS A 212 -13.09 -4.77 11.63
CA LYS A 212 -13.76 -5.46 12.74
C LYS A 212 -12.69 -6.35 13.36
N ALA A 213 -12.34 -6.07 14.60
CA ALA A 213 -11.37 -6.83 15.35
C ALA A 213 -11.80 -8.30 15.52
N ALA A 214 -10.82 -9.17 15.74
CA ALA A 214 -11.02 -10.56 16.16
C ALA A 214 -11.02 -10.70 17.70
N VAL A 215 -10.89 -9.58 18.42
CA VAL A 215 -10.83 -9.51 19.89
C VAL A 215 -11.70 -8.34 20.35
N ASP A 216 -12.28 -8.47 21.55
CA ASP A 216 -13.26 -7.48 22.05
C ASP A 216 -12.61 -6.17 22.48
N ASN A 217 -11.46 -6.24 23.15
CA ASN A 217 -10.73 -5.08 23.64
C ASN A 217 -9.35 -5.01 22.98
N ARG A 218 -9.04 -3.85 22.39
CA ARG A 218 -7.75 -3.59 21.75
C ARG A 218 -7.06 -2.41 22.43
N PRO A 219 -5.73 -2.47 22.63
CA PRO A 219 -4.98 -1.33 23.13
C PRO A 219 -5.16 -0.10 22.24
N GLU A 220 -5.16 1.07 22.86
CA GLU A 220 -5.22 2.32 22.12
C GLU A 220 -3.94 2.50 21.29
N THR A 221 -4.10 3.04 20.08
CA THR A 221 -2.95 3.39 19.25
C THR A 221 -2.42 4.74 19.70
N PRO A 222 -1.11 4.89 19.97
CA PRO A 222 -0.58 6.15 20.43
C PRO A 222 -0.69 7.24 19.35
N ASN A 223 -0.77 8.49 19.79
CA ASN A 223 -0.84 9.66 18.90
C ASN A 223 0.49 9.99 18.21
N ALA A 224 1.61 9.46 18.72
CA ALA A 224 2.94 9.54 18.13
C ALA A 224 3.78 8.34 18.58
N LEU A 225 4.87 8.05 17.89
CA LEU A 225 5.86 7.08 18.36
C LEU A 225 6.60 7.68 19.57
N SER A 226 6.88 6.86 20.58
CA SER A 226 7.80 7.25 21.64
C SER A 226 9.23 7.35 21.11
N GLY A 227 10.16 7.96 21.87
CA GLY A 227 11.57 8.03 21.46
C GLY A 227 12.18 6.65 21.19
N SER A 228 11.92 5.67 22.07
CA SER A 228 12.43 4.30 21.91
C SER A 228 11.76 3.53 20.75
N ASP A 229 10.50 3.85 20.41
CA ASP A 229 9.84 3.29 19.23
C ASP A 229 10.36 3.90 17.93
N LEU A 230 10.70 5.19 17.95
CA LEU A 230 11.31 5.88 16.82
C LEU A 230 12.74 5.39 16.59
N ASP A 231 13.53 5.21 17.65
CA ASP A 231 14.87 4.62 17.56
C ASP A 231 14.81 3.18 17.04
N PHE A 232 13.81 2.40 17.50
CA PHE A 232 13.57 1.08 16.95
C PHE A 232 13.23 1.17 15.45
N LEU A 233 12.30 2.02 15.02
CA LEU A 233 11.98 2.23 13.61
C LEU A 233 13.24 2.55 12.80
N ARG A 234 14.04 3.54 13.21
CA ARG A 234 15.29 3.93 12.54
C ARG A 234 16.27 2.78 12.40
N SER A 235 16.40 1.95 13.45
CA SER A 235 17.28 0.78 13.43
C SER A 235 16.82 -0.35 12.52
N ARG A 236 15.54 -0.32 12.09
CA ARG A 236 14.94 -1.41 11.32
C ARG A 236 14.63 -1.04 9.89
N VAL A 237 14.26 0.19 9.56
CA VAL A 237 14.00 0.57 8.16
C VAL A 237 15.29 0.58 7.34
N ASP A 238 15.15 0.53 6.01
CA ASP A 238 16.26 0.79 5.09
C ASP A 238 16.32 2.30 4.84
N ALA A 239 17.33 2.97 5.41
CA ALA A 239 17.41 4.42 5.36
C ALA A 239 17.56 4.97 3.94
N GLU A 240 18.24 4.24 3.05
CA GLU A 240 18.43 4.66 1.65
C GLU A 240 17.10 4.55 0.90
N GLN A 241 16.42 3.41 1.02
CA GLN A 241 15.09 3.21 0.42
C GLN A 241 14.07 4.24 0.93
N GLU A 242 14.07 4.56 2.23
CA GLU A 242 13.17 5.57 2.78
C GLU A 242 13.51 6.98 2.29
N ALA A 243 14.80 7.31 2.15
CA ALA A 243 15.25 8.60 1.63
C ALA A 243 14.88 8.79 0.15
N GLU A 244 14.96 7.74 -0.68
CA GLU A 244 14.45 7.76 -2.05
C GLU A 244 12.95 8.11 -2.10
N LEU A 245 12.20 7.66 -1.09
CA LEU A 245 10.79 7.98 -0.93
C LEU A 245 10.53 9.33 -0.30
N GLY A 246 11.56 10.12 0.00
CA GLY A 246 11.50 11.44 0.64
C GLY A 246 11.24 11.42 2.14
N TYR A 247 11.55 10.32 2.81
CA TYR A 247 11.41 10.19 4.25
C TYR A 247 12.74 10.20 4.98
N THR A 248 12.75 10.84 6.14
CA THR A 248 13.86 10.80 7.10
C THR A 248 13.22 10.73 8.48
N TYR A 249 13.76 9.88 9.35
CA TYR A 249 13.18 9.57 10.65
C TYR A 249 14.10 9.94 11.78
#